data_AF-A0A6M8BCK1-F1
#
_entry.id   AF-A0A6M8BCK1-F1
#
_cell.length_a   1.000
_cell.length_b   1.000
_cell.length_c   1.000
_cell.angle_alpha   90.00
_cell.angle_beta   90.00
_cell.angle_gamma   90.00
#
_symmetry.space_group_name_H-M   'P 1'
#
loop_
_entity.id
_entity.type
_entity.pdbx_description
1 polymer ?
#
loop_
_entity_poly.entity_id
_entity_poly.type
_entity_poly.pdbx_seq_one_letter_code
_entity_poly.pdbx_strand_id
1 'polypeptide(L)'
;MDTILWPIKVAIAWVMVYIHKALVAIGLPDGAGIAWVLSIVGLTIVVRLLMMPLFVRQIRAQRGMQLMQPELKALQEKYKGKKDPASRQRLQEEMTALYRKHGTNPMASCLPIIVQMPIFFALLRVLASLQKVADGSYSRGSIGPLTADLAEQVQNSTLLGAPLSSSFMQANGNLTVQIVSVILIVAMSVSQWYTMAQISIKNMPDSSKTDDNPMMRTQKIMTTVMPIVFAITGINFQIGVLIYWLVSNLWTMGQQFYTIHRMPAPGSEAERNYRAKQNAKRAAKGLPSLEEEEAAKRVAEAEAAGRTGGQRVQPVRKNRQKRSLPATVEEAYAAQGSDEGASDDDSRASTTSGSARHGGLTEQEIARRRYERKARARQQAAAKRKAQAKNQRKNR
;
A
#
# COMPACT_ATOMS: atom_id res chain seq x y z
N MET A 1 -14.88 -27.76 -15.87
CA MET A 1 -13.82 -27.00 -15.15
C MET A 1 -12.45 -27.67 -15.23
N ASP A 2 -12.32 -28.99 -15.08
CA ASP A 2 -11.02 -29.67 -15.16
C ASP A 2 -10.27 -29.51 -16.48
N THR A 3 -10.99 -29.40 -17.59
CA THR A 3 -10.42 -29.11 -18.92
C THR A 3 -9.85 -27.69 -19.01
N ILE A 4 -10.50 -26.70 -18.39
CA ILE A 4 -10.09 -25.28 -18.43
C ILE A 4 -8.81 -25.05 -17.62
N LEU A 5 -8.71 -25.69 -16.44
CA LEU A 5 -7.52 -25.58 -15.59
C LEU A 5 -6.38 -26.49 -16.03
N TRP A 6 -6.60 -27.41 -16.97
CA TRP A 6 -5.60 -28.37 -17.43
C TRP A 6 -4.24 -27.75 -17.78
N PRO A 7 -4.13 -26.72 -18.63
CA PRO A 7 -2.84 -26.13 -18.95
C PRO A 7 -2.12 -25.56 -17.72
N ILE A 8 -2.88 -24.99 -16.78
CA ILE A 8 -2.32 -24.46 -15.52
C ILE A 8 -1.84 -25.62 -14.63
N LYS A 9 -2.61 -26.72 -14.53
CA LYS A 9 -2.20 -27.92 -13.78
C LYS A 9 -0.90 -28.52 -14.33
N VAL A 10 -0.79 -28.63 -15.66
CA VAL A 10 0.43 -29.12 -16.34
C VAL A 10 1.61 -28.18 -16.09
N ALA A 11 1.41 -26.86 -16.18
CA ALA A 11 2.47 -25.88 -15.88
C ALA A 11 2.94 -25.98 -14.42
N ILE A 12 2.00 -26.10 -13.47
CA ILE A 12 2.32 -26.31 -12.04
C ILE A 12 3.13 -27.59 -11.85
N ALA A 13 2.71 -28.70 -12.46
CA ALA A 13 3.43 -29.97 -12.37
C ALA A 13 4.86 -29.85 -12.92
N TRP A 14 5.06 -29.17 -14.06
CA TRP A 14 6.40 -28.89 -14.59
C TRP A 14 7.26 -28.12 -13.60
N VAL A 15 6.76 -27.01 -13.07
CA VAL A 15 7.51 -26.20 -12.11
C VAL A 15 7.85 -27.01 -10.86
N MET A 16 6.91 -27.78 -10.31
CA MET A 16 7.16 -28.62 -9.14
C MET A 16 8.23 -29.69 -9.40
N VAL A 17 8.14 -30.43 -10.51
CA VAL A 17 9.10 -31.48 -10.84
C VAL A 17 10.48 -30.89 -11.12
N TYR A 18 10.58 -29.76 -11.82
CA TYR A 18 11.87 -29.11 -12.07
C TYR A 18 12.53 -28.58 -10.80
N ILE A 19 11.75 -27.99 -9.89
CA ILE A 19 12.29 -27.54 -8.60
C ILE A 19 12.75 -28.74 -7.78
N HIS A 20 12.00 -29.84 -7.75
CA HIS A 20 12.44 -31.07 -7.09
C HIS A 20 13.78 -31.56 -7.67
N LYS A 21 13.89 -31.68 -8.99
CA LYS A 21 15.15 -32.08 -9.66
C LYS A 21 16.30 -31.13 -9.34
N ALA A 22 16.06 -29.82 -9.32
CA ALA A 22 17.08 -28.84 -8.95
C ALA A 22 17.52 -28.98 -7.49
N LEU A 23 16.58 -29.25 -6.58
CA LEU A 23 16.84 -29.50 -5.17
C LEU A 23 17.66 -30.78 -4.95
N VAL A 24 17.34 -31.85 -5.69
CA VAL A 24 18.14 -33.09 -5.68
C VAL A 24 19.55 -32.84 -6.22
N ALA A 25 19.67 -32.07 -7.31
CA ALA A 25 20.98 -31.74 -7.91
C ALA A 25 21.90 -30.93 -6.98
N ILE A 26 21.35 -30.16 -6.03
CA ILE A 26 22.15 -29.45 -5.00
C ILE A 26 22.41 -30.28 -3.74
N GLY A 27 22.05 -31.56 -3.73
CA GLY A 27 22.40 -32.52 -2.68
C GLY A 27 21.26 -32.92 -1.72
N LEU A 28 20.00 -32.59 -2.03
CA LEU A 28 18.88 -33.13 -1.26
C LEU A 28 18.56 -34.58 -1.68
N PRO A 29 17.99 -35.41 -0.78
CA PRO A 29 17.66 -36.79 -1.10
C PRO A 29 16.71 -36.89 -2.29
N ASP A 30 17.01 -37.81 -3.22
CA ASP A 30 16.11 -38.17 -4.31
C ASP A 30 14.99 -39.10 -3.79
N GLY A 31 13.76 -38.89 -4.25
CA GLY A 31 12.58 -39.62 -3.79
C GLY A 31 11.69 -38.87 -2.81
N ALA A 32 10.89 -39.61 -2.03
CA ALA A 32 9.96 -39.04 -1.06
C ALA A 32 10.70 -38.32 0.07
N GLY A 33 10.33 -37.07 0.37
CA GLY A 33 10.93 -36.34 1.48
C GLY A 33 10.89 -34.83 1.35
N ILE A 34 11.86 -34.18 1.99
CA ILE A 34 11.92 -32.72 2.13
C ILE A 34 12.06 -31.99 0.78
N ALA A 35 12.62 -32.63 -0.25
CA ALA A 35 12.74 -32.04 -1.58
C ALA A 35 11.36 -31.72 -2.18
N TRP A 36 10.36 -32.58 -1.98
CA TRP A 36 8.99 -32.32 -2.43
C TRP A 36 8.28 -31.25 -1.59
N VAL A 37 8.54 -31.20 -0.28
CA VAL A 37 8.05 -30.12 0.60
C VAL A 37 8.58 -28.77 0.09
N LEU A 38 9.90 -28.67 -0.11
CA LEU A 38 10.56 -27.46 -0.63
C LEU A 38 10.16 -27.15 -2.07
N SER A 39 9.80 -28.16 -2.87
CA SER A 39 9.24 -27.95 -4.20
C SER A 39 7.90 -27.19 -4.16
N ILE A 40 7.01 -27.49 -3.21
CA ILE A 40 5.76 -26.73 -3.02
C ILE A 40 6.07 -25.28 -2.60
N VAL A 41 7.02 -25.09 -1.69
CA VAL A 41 7.49 -23.76 -1.26
C VAL A 41 8.04 -22.97 -2.46
N GLY A 42 8.94 -23.59 -3.23
CA GLY A 42 9.58 -23.02 -4.40
C GLY A 42 8.57 -22.67 -5.50
N LEU A 43 7.61 -23.55 -5.78
CA LEU A 43 6.51 -23.29 -6.72
C LEU A 43 5.80 -21.99 -6.34
N THR A 44 5.46 -21.83 -5.06
CA THR A 44 4.77 -20.65 -4.56
C THR A 44 5.58 -19.39 -4.83
N ILE A 45 6.89 -19.43 -4.55
CA ILE A 45 7.81 -18.31 -4.81
C ILE A 45 7.90 -18.01 -6.31
N VAL A 46 8.05 -19.02 -7.18
CA VAL A 46 8.14 -18.84 -8.63
C VAL A 46 6.87 -18.19 -9.19
N VAL A 47 5.69 -18.70 -8.82
CA VAL A 47 4.41 -18.13 -9.24
C VAL A 47 4.30 -16.67 -8.77
N ARG A 48 4.68 -16.39 -7.52
CA ARG A 48 4.64 -15.03 -6.97
C ARG A 48 5.61 -14.07 -7.66
N LEU A 49 6.80 -14.54 -8.05
CA LEU A 49 7.76 -13.76 -8.83
C LEU A 49 7.23 -13.44 -10.23
N LEU A 50 6.66 -14.43 -10.92
CA LEU A 50 6.06 -14.24 -12.25
C LEU A 50 4.90 -13.24 -12.22
N MET A 51 4.10 -13.26 -11.15
CA MET A 51 2.98 -12.34 -10.97
C MET A 51 3.38 -10.97 -10.40
N MET A 52 4.62 -10.80 -9.93
CA MET A 52 5.11 -9.55 -9.32
C MET A 52 4.78 -8.28 -10.13
N PRO A 53 5.03 -8.20 -11.45
CA PRO A 53 4.71 -6.98 -12.22
C PRO A 53 3.20 -6.66 -12.22
N LEU A 54 2.35 -7.69 -12.26
CA LEU A 54 0.90 -7.53 -12.17
C LEU A 54 0.51 -7.02 -10.78
N PHE A 55 1.07 -7.61 -9.72
CA PHE A 55 0.84 -7.16 -8.34
C PHE A 55 1.28 -5.70 -8.12
N VAL A 56 2.42 -5.27 -8.70
CA VAL A 56 2.86 -3.87 -8.61
C VAL A 56 1.85 -2.93 -9.27
N ARG A 57 1.31 -3.29 -10.45
CA ARG A 57 0.26 -2.51 -11.11
C ARG A 57 -1.00 -2.43 -10.26
N GLN A 58 -1.39 -3.54 -9.64
CA GLN A 58 -2.56 -3.60 -8.77
C GLN A 58 -2.38 -2.76 -7.49
N ILE A 59 -1.21 -2.81 -6.85
CA ILE A 59 -0.89 -1.95 -5.69
C ILE A 59 -1.02 -0.47 -6.07
N ARG A 60 -0.54 -0.07 -7.25
CA ARG A 60 -0.69 1.32 -7.73
C ARG A 60 -2.16 1.70 -7.91
N ALA A 61 -2.98 0.81 -8.46
CA ALA A 61 -4.43 1.02 -8.58
C ALA A 61 -5.11 1.17 -7.21
N GLN A 62 -4.73 0.34 -6.23
CA GLN A 62 -5.22 0.45 -4.86
C GLN A 62 -4.81 1.77 -4.18
N ARG A 63 -3.62 2.31 -4.49
CA ARG A 63 -3.21 3.64 -3.98
C ARG A 63 -4.00 4.79 -4.58
N GLY A 64 -4.31 4.74 -5.87
CA GLY A 64 -5.21 5.72 -6.49
C GLY A 64 -6.53 5.79 -5.73
N MET A 65 -7.08 4.63 -5.36
CA MET A 65 -8.29 4.54 -4.54
C MET A 65 -8.14 5.15 -3.14
N GLN A 66 -6.96 5.03 -2.52
CA GLN A 66 -6.70 5.63 -1.20
C GLN A 66 -6.64 7.16 -1.25
N LEU A 67 -6.02 7.73 -2.29
CA LEU A 67 -5.99 9.18 -2.53
C LEU A 67 -7.40 9.77 -2.70
N MET A 68 -8.34 8.97 -3.19
CA MET A 68 -9.73 9.33 -3.41
C MET A 68 -10.63 9.26 -2.20
N GLN A 69 -10.20 8.61 -1.11
CA GLN A 69 -11.03 8.48 0.09
C GLN A 69 -11.59 9.79 0.65
N PRO A 70 -10.85 10.91 0.75
CA PRO A 70 -11.43 12.15 1.29
C PRO A 70 -12.55 12.71 0.41
N GLU A 71 -12.39 12.69 -0.92
CA GLU A 71 -13.43 13.16 -1.86
C GLU A 71 -14.63 12.21 -1.87
N LEU A 72 -14.40 10.90 -1.78
CA LEU A 72 -15.47 9.90 -1.62
C LEU A 72 -16.24 10.10 -0.32
N LYS A 73 -15.57 10.45 0.78
CA LYS A 73 -16.24 10.75 2.06
C LYS A 73 -17.08 12.02 1.98
N ALA A 74 -16.54 13.09 1.41
CA ALA A 74 -17.29 14.33 1.21
C ALA A 74 -18.53 14.09 0.34
N LEU A 75 -18.42 13.24 -0.69
CA LEU A 75 -19.55 12.81 -1.50
C LEU A 75 -20.57 12.00 -0.70
N GLN A 76 -20.13 11.05 0.13
CA GLN A 76 -21.03 10.28 1.00
C GLN A 76 -21.76 11.18 2.00
N GLU A 77 -21.08 12.18 2.58
CA GLU A 77 -21.67 13.17 3.49
C GLU A 77 -22.70 14.04 2.79
N LYS A 78 -22.43 14.51 1.56
CA LYS A 78 -23.38 15.30 0.73
C LYS A 78 -24.73 14.59 0.50
N TYR A 79 -24.72 13.27 0.48
CA TYR A 79 -25.91 12.43 0.29
C TYR A 79 -26.37 11.70 1.55
N LYS A 80 -25.72 11.93 2.70
CA LYS A 80 -26.08 11.29 3.97
C LYS A 80 -27.51 11.67 4.36
N GLY A 81 -28.32 10.67 4.70
CA GLY A 81 -29.73 10.87 5.08
C GLY A 81 -30.72 10.93 3.90
N LYS A 82 -30.25 11.05 2.65
CA LYS A 82 -31.12 11.03 1.46
C LYS A 82 -31.41 9.58 1.05
N LYS A 83 -32.65 9.13 1.19
CA LYS A 83 -33.07 7.76 0.87
C LYS A 83 -33.80 7.61 -0.47
N ASP A 84 -34.05 8.72 -1.18
CA ASP A 84 -34.82 8.70 -2.42
C ASP A 84 -34.10 7.92 -3.52
N PRO A 85 -34.83 7.17 -4.37
CA PRO A 85 -34.25 6.43 -5.50
C PRO A 85 -33.39 7.32 -6.41
N ALA A 86 -33.86 8.54 -6.70
CA ALA A 86 -33.14 9.52 -7.51
C ALA A 86 -31.85 10.00 -6.84
N SER A 87 -31.87 10.21 -5.52
CA SER A 87 -30.68 10.59 -4.74
C SER A 87 -29.61 9.50 -4.75
N ARG A 88 -30.02 8.22 -4.67
CA ARG A 88 -29.10 7.07 -4.76
C ARG A 88 -28.52 6.90 -6.17
N GLN A 89 -29.30 7.16 -7.21
CA GLN A 89 -28.82 7.15 -8.60
C GLN A 89 -27.77 8.25 -8.82
N ARG A 90 -28.05 9.49 -8.41
CA ARG A 90 -27.08 10.59 -8.50
C ARG A 90 -25.81 10.33 -7.71
N LEU A 91 -25.91 9.70 -6.53
CA LEU A 91 -24.73 9.28 -5.76
C LEU A 91 -23.86 8.30 -6.57
N GLN A 92 -24.46 7.31 -7.24
CA GLN A 92 -23.73 6.35 -8.07
C GLN A 92 -23.09 7.02 -9.29
N GLU A 93 -23.78 7.95 -9.94
CA GLU A 93 -23.27 8.74 -11.07
C GLU A 93 -22.10 9.63 -10.66
N GLU A 94 -22.25 10.43 -9.59
CA GLU A 94 -21.18 11.30 -9.07
C GLU A 94 -19.98 10.47 -8.61
N MET A 95 -20.21 9.31 -7.97
CA MET A 95 -19.14 8.39 -7.58
C MET A 95 -18.40 7.84 -8.82
N THR A 96 -19.12 7.47 -9.87
CA THR A 96 -18.52 6.98 -11.12
C THR A 96 -17.75 8.09 -11.85
N ALA A 97 -18.29 9.31 -11.89
CA ALA A 97 -17.62 10.48 -12.45
C ALA A 97 -16.35 10.82 -11.65
N LEU A 98 -16.41 10.70 -10.32
CA LEU A 98 -15.28 10.88 -9.43
C LEU A 98 -14.15 9.88 -9.73
N TYR A 99 -14.48 8.59 -9.91
CA TYR A 99 -13.52 7.58 -10.34
C TYR A 99 -12.88 7.90 -11.70
N ARG A 100 -13.69 8.38 -12.66
CA ARG A 100 -13.19 8.78 -13.99
C ARG A 100 -12.27 9.99 -13.93
N LYS A 101 -12.61 11.02 -13.14
CA LYS A 101 -11.79 12.25 -12.97
C LYS A 101 -10.38 11.93 -12.47
N HIS A 102 -10.25 10.96 -11.59
CA HIS A 102 -8.97 10.54 -11.01
C HIS A 102 -8.35 9.32 -11.70
N GLY A 103 -8.87 8.93 -12.87
CA GLY A 103 -8.31 7.85 -13.69
C GLY A 103 -8.21 6.50 -12.97
N THR A 104 -9.03 6.28 -11.92
CA THR A 104 -8.94 5.11 -11.05
C THR A 104 -10.11 4.17 -11.34
N ASN A 105 -9.84 2.87 -11.53
CA ASN A 105 -10.87 1.87 -11.82
C ASN A 105 -11.14 1.00 -10.57
N PRO A 106 -12.39 0.91 -10.06
CA PRO A 106 -12.73 0.05 -8.92
C PRO A 106 -12.45 -1.44 -9.18
N MET A 107 -12.60 -1.92 -10.43
CA MET A 107 -12.33 -3.32 -10.79
C MET A 107 -10.84 -3.66 -10.81
N ALA A 108 -9.96 -2.68 -10.98
CA ALA A 108 -8.52 -2.93 -10.91
C ALA A 108 -8.07 -3.37 -9.49
N SER A 109 -8.86 -3.04 -8.46
CA SER A 109 -8.57 -3.42 -7.08
C SER A 109 -8.86 -4.90 -6.79
N CYS A 110 -9.84 -5.52 -7.46
CA CYS A 110 -10.21 -6.93 -7.28
C CYS A 110 -9.47 -7.89 -8.23
N LEU A 111 -8.67 -7.35 -9.15
CA LEU A 111 -7.91 -8.11 -10.15
C LEU A 111 -7.11 -9.30 -9.60
N PRO A 112 -6.45 -9.26 -8.43
CA PRO A 112 -5.66 -10.41 -7.99
C PRO A 112 -6.51 -11.56 -7.55
N ILE A 113 -7.71 -11.31 -7.00
CA ILE A 113 -8.60 -12.41 -6.64
C ILE A 113 -8.94 -13.16 -7.93
N ILE A 114 -9.25 -12.45 -9.00
CA ILE A 114 -9.56 -13.05 -10.31
C ILE A 114 -8.37 -13.85 -10.87
N VAL A 115 -7.15 -13.30 -10.83
CA VAL A 115 -5.98 -13.98 -11.40
C VAL A 115 -5.46 -15.11 -10.49
N GLN A 116 -5.57 -14.96 -9.17
CA GLN A 116 -5.10 -15.96 -8.20
C GLN A 116 -6.00 -17.19 -8.14
N MET A 117 -7.32 -17.02 -8.30
CA MET A 117 -8.29 -18.10 -8.16
C MET A 117 -8.00 -19.29 -9.10
N PRO A 118 -7.77 -19.11 -10.42
CA PRO A 118 -7.40 -20.21 -11.31
C PRO A 118 -6.13 -20.95 -10.89
N ILE A 119 -5.11 -20.22 -10.42
CA ILE A 119 -3.83 -20.81 -10.00
C ILE A 119 -4.02 -21.63 -8.71
N PHE A 120 -4.76 -21.08 -7.75
CA PHE A 120 -5.08 -21.76 -6.50
C PHE A 120 -5.90 -23.04 -6.75
N PHE A 121 -6.97 -22.96 -7.54
CA PHE A 121 -7.79 -24.13 -7.87
C PHE A 121 -7.02 -25.18 -8.67
N ALA A 122 -6.11 -24.76 -9.56
CA ALA A 122 -5.25 -25.69 -10.28
C ALA A 122 -4.31 -26.43 -9.31
N LEU A 123 -3.63 -25.70 -8.41
CA LEU A 123 -2.76 -26.31 -7.40
C LEU A 123 -3.53 -27.26 -6.48
N LEU A 124 -4.67 -26.82 -5.94
CA LEU A 124 -5.52 -27.63 -5.07
C LEU A 124 -5.94 -28.93 -5.78
N ARG A 125 -6.33 -28.84 -7.06
CA ARG A 125 -6.69 -30.02 -7.85
C ARG A 125 -5.51 -30.93 -8.13
N VAL A 126 -4.31 -30.39 -8.41
CA VAL A 126 -3.09 -31.22 -8.58
C VAL A 126 -2.83 -32.03 -7.31
N LEU A 127 -2.76 -31.37 -6.15
CA LEU A 127 -2.51 -32.03 -4.87
C LEU A 127 -3.60 -33.04 -4.51
N ALA A 128 -4.88 -32.67 -4.69
CA ALA A 128 -6.01 -33.57 -4.42
C ALA A 128 -6.08 -34.77 -5.39
N SER A 129 -5.49 -34.66 -6.58
CA SER A 129 -5.44 -35.76 -7.56
C SER A 129 -4.24 -36.67 -7.43
N LEU A 130 -3.26 -36.35 -6.57
CA LEU A 130 -2.03 -37.14 -6.43
C LEU A 130 -2.30 -38.63 -6.17
N GLN A 131 -3.29 -38.94 -5.32
CA GLN A 131 -3.64 -40.34 -5.02
C GLN A 131 -4.10 -41.08 -6.27
N LYS A 132 -4.98 -40.43 -7.05
CA LYS A 132 -5.51 -40.98 -8.30
C LYS A 132 -4.44 -41.14 -9.36
N VAL A 133 -3.43 -40.27 -9.35
CA VAL A 133 -2.31 -40.36 -10.30
C VAL A 133 -1.37 -41.48 -9.88
N ALA A 134 -1.09 -41.63 -8.58
CA ALA A 134 -0.24 -42.67 -8.02
C ALA A 134 -0.84 -44.07 -8.20
N ASP A 135 -2.15 -44.25 -7.99
CA ASP A 135 -2.84 -45.53 -8.16
C ASP A 135 -3.25 -45.84 -9.62
N GLY A 136 -2.95 -44.94 -10.55
CA GLY A 136 -3.27 -45.08 -11.97
C GLY A 136 -4.74 -44.87 -12.34
N SER A 137 -5.63 -44.54 -11.39
CA SER A 137 -7.06 -44.29 -11.62
C SER A 137 -7.38 -42.91 -12.21
N TYR A 138 -6.36 -42.06 -12.41
CA TYR A 138 -6.53 -40.74 -12.99
C TYR A 138 -6.90 -40.84 -14.48
N SER A 139 -7.99 -40.19 -14.87
CA SER A 139 -8.56 -40.29 -16.24
C SER A 139 -7.64 -39.89 -17.38
N ARG A 140 -6.53 -39.20 -17.11
CA ARG A 140 -5.53 -38.78 -18.11
C ARG A 140 -4.17 -39.47 -17.93
N GLY A 141 -4.06 -40.45 -17.03
CA GLY A 141 -2.82 -41.15 -16.67
C GLY A 141 -1.88 -40.32 -15.79
N SER A 142 -1.43 -39.16 -16.27
CA SER A 142 -0.49 -38.27 -15.55
C SER A 142 -0.92 -36.81 -15.63
N ILE A 143 -0.27 -35.94 -14.85
CA ILE A 143 -0.43 -34.47 -14.96
C ILE A 143 0.87 -33.89 -15.49
N GLY A 144 1.02 -33.86 -16.83
CA GLY A 144 2.26 -33.44 -17.46
C GLY A 144 3.42 -34.35 -17.02
N PRO A 145 4.53 -33.82 -16.48
CA PRO A 145 5.66 -34.63 -16.03
C PRO A 145 5.43 -35.31 -14.68
N LEU A 146 4.31 -35.03 -13.99
CA LEU A 146 3.97 -35.69 -12.73
C LEU A 146 3.34 -37.05 -13.04
N THR A 147 4.20 -38.06 -13.14
CA THR A 147 3.86 -39.48 -13.36
C THR A 147 3.34 -40.15 -12.09
N ALA A 148 2.89 -41.41 -12.18
CA ALA A 148 2.46 -42.20 -11.04
C ALA A 148 3.55 -42.31 -9.96
N ASP A 149 4.78 -42.65 -10.34
CA ASP A 149 5.93 -42.77 -9.41
C ASP A 149 6.21 -41.44 -8.70
N LEU A 150 6.21 -40.33 -9.42
CA LEU A 150 6.44 -39.01 -8.83
C LEU A 150 5.28 -38.59 -7.92
N ALA A 151 4.04 -38.93 -8.30
CA ALA A 151 2.88 -38.67 -7.46
C ALA A 151 2.95 -39.47 -6.15
N GLU A 152 3.37 -40.74 -6.21
CA GLU A 152 3.60 -41.59 -5.03
C GLU A 152 4.69 -40.99 -4.12
N GLN A 153 5.80 -40.52 -4.69
CA GLN A 153 6.83 -39.84 -3.91
C GLN A 153 6.28 -38.59 -3.18
N VAL A 154 5.44 -37.79 -3.84
CA VAL A 154 4.81 -36.63 -3.20
C VAL A 154 3.85 -37.06 -2.09
N GLN A 155 3.08 -38.14 -2.28
CA GLN A 155 2.17 -38.67 -1.26
C GLN A 155 2.91 -39.16 -0.01
N ASN A 156 4.01 -39.87 -0.22
CA ASN A 156 4.83 -40.45 0.85
C ASN A 156 5.78 -39.43 1.50
N SER A 157 5.88 -38.23 0.93
CA SER A 157 6.64 -37.13 1.52
C SER A 157 5.96 -36.63 2.78
N THR A 158 6.75 -36.40 3.84
CA THR A 158 6.26 -35.94 5.14
C THR A 158 6.87 -34.59 5.52
N LEU A 159 6.10 -33.78 6.22
CA LEU A 159 6.58 -32.62 6.96
C LEU A 159 6.48 -32.93 8.45
N LEU A 160 7.62 -32.96 9.15
CA LEU A 160 7.68 -33.28 10.57
C LEU A 160 6.97 -34.61 10.92
N GLY A 161 7.07 -35.61 10.03
CA GLY A 161 6.44 -36.92 10.19
C GLY A 161 4.97 -37.00 9.75
N ALA A 162 4.36 -35.90 9.30
CA ALA A 162 2.99 -35.89 8.81
C ALA A 162 2.94 -35.88 7.25
N PRO A 163 2.24 -36.83 6.59
CA PRO A 163 2.17 -36.90 5.13
C PRO A 163 1.53 -35.66 4.49
N LEU A 164 2.06 -35.20 3.36
CA LEU A 164 1.58 -34.00 2.66
C LEU A 164 0.10 -34.08 2.22
N SER A 165 -0.39 -35.29 1.94
CA SER A 165 -1.77 -35.57 1.52
C SER A 165 -2.77 -35.64 2.68
N SER A 166 -2.28 -35.77 3.92
CA SER A 166 -3.14 -35.90 5.10
C SER A 166 -3.76 -34.58 5.52
N SER A 167 -4.91 -34.62 6.20
CA SER A 167 -5.59 -33.46 6.78
C SER A 167 -5.98 -33.74 8.24
N PHE A 168 -6.30 -32.70 9.00
CA PHE A 168 -6.71 -32.85 10.40
C PHE A 168 -7.94 -33.76 10.55
N MET A 169 -8.95 -33.58 9.68
CA MET A 169 -10.18 -34.37 9.71
C MET A 169 -9.96 -35.86 9.36
N GLN A 170 -8.89 -36.18 8.64
CA GLN A 170 -8.57 -37.56 8.20
C GLN A 170 -7.42 -38.18 8.99
N ALA A 171 -7.01 -37.54 10.09
CA ALA A 171 -5.87 -38.01 10.87
C ALA A 171 -6.13 -39.37 11.56
N ASN A 172 -7.41 -39.75 11.79
CA ASN A 172 -7.81 -41.05 12.35
C ASN A 172 -7.01 -41.49 13.59
N GLY A 173 -6.70 -40.54 14.49
CA GLY A 173 -5.91 -40.80 15.72
C GLY A 173 -4.39 -40.62 15.58
N ASN A 174 -3.89 -40.28 14.39
CA ASN A 174 -2.48 -39.91 14.18
C ASN A 174 -2.18 -38.54 14.81
N LEU A 175 -1.61 -38.56 16.02
CA LEU A 175 -1.30 -37.36 16.79
C LEU A 175 -0.30 -36.45 16.07
N THR A 176 0.66 -37.00 15.33
CA THR A 176 1.65 -36.22 14.55
C THR A 176 0.94 -35.38 13.49
N VAL A 177 0.02 -35.98 12.74
CA VAL A 177 -0.77 -35.25 11.71
C VAL A 177 -1.62 -34.16 12.35
N GLN A 178 -2.25 -34.44 13.49
CA GLN A 178 -3.06 -33.45 14.21
C GLN A 178 -2.21 -32.26 14.68
N ILE A 179 -1.09 -32.52 15.36
CA ILE A 179 -0.20 -31.47 15.88
C ILE A 179 0.35 -30.61 14.74
N VAL A 180 0.91 -31.24 13.70
CA VAL A 180 1.47 -30.51 12.56
C VAL A 180 0.40 -29.68 11.85
N SER A 181 -0.79 -30.24 11.64
CA SER A 181 -1.91 -29.51 11.02
C SER A 181 -2.34 -28.31 11.86
N VAL A 182 -2.49 -28.47 13.19
CA VAL A 182 -2.85 -27.37 14.10
C VAL A 182 -1.79 -26.27 14.08
N ILE A 183 -0.51 -26.62 14.15
CA ILE A 183 0.59 -25.65 14.07
C ILE A 183 0.52 -24.85 12.77
N LEU A 184 0.32 -25.52 11.63
CA LEU A 184 0.22 -24.86 10.33
C LEU A 184 -1.02 -23.97 10.23
N ILE A 185 -2.18 -24.43 10.71
CA ILE A 185 -3.43 -23.64 10.70
C ILE A 185 -3.28 -22.38 11.56
N VAL A 186 -2.69 -22.51 12.76
CA VAL A 186 -2.42 -21.36 13.64
C VAL A 186 -1.43 -20.41 12.99
N ALA A 187 -0.29 -20.90 12.49
CA ALA A 187 0.72 -20.07 11.82
C ALA A 187 0.14 -19.34 10.60
N MET A 188 -0.68 -20.03 9.81
CA MET A 188 -1.34 -19.46 8.65
C MET A 188 -2.39 -18.40 9.05
N SER A 189 -3.20 -18.67 10.08
CA SER A 189 -4.22 -17.73 10.59
C SER A 189 -3.58 -16.47 11.17
N VAL A 190 -2.51 -16.63 11.95
CA VAL A 190 -1.74 -15.52 12.54
C VAL A 190 -1.05 -14.69 11.45
N SER A 191 -0.40 -15.33 10.48
CA SER A 191 0.25 -14.61 9.37
C SER A 191 -0.75 -13.86 8.48
N GLN A 192 -1.93 -14.45 8.22
CA GLN A 192 -3.01 -13.79 7.48
C GLN A 192 -3.58 -12.61 8.26
N TRP A 193 -3.84 -12.79 9.56
CA TRP A 193 -4.28 -11.71 10.44
C TRP A 193 -3.27 -10.57 10.44
N TYR A 194 -1.98 -10.88 10.64
CA TYR A 194 -0.91 -9.88 10.65
C TYR A 194 -0.84 -9.10 9.33
N THR A 195 -0.93 -9.80 8.20
CA THR A 195 -0.92 -9.18 6.87
C THR A 195 -2.09 -8.20 6.70
N MET A 196 -3.29 -8.56 7.17
CA MET A 196 -4.46 -7.68 7.13
C MET A 196 -4.37 -6.53 8.13
N ALA A 197 -3.87 -6.78 9.33
CA ALA A 197 -3.65 -5.78 10.37
C ALA A 197 -2.61 -4.74 9.92
N GLN A 198 -1.54 -5.16 9.24
CA GLN A 198 -0.50 -4.28 8.70
C GLN A 198 -1.05 -3.28 7.68
N ILE A 199 -1.96 -3.72 6.81
CA ILE A 199 -2.62 -2.83 5.82
C ILE A 199 -3.52 -1.81 6.53
N SER A 200 -4.31 -2.25 7.51
CA SER A 200 -5.31 -1.43 8.20
C SER A 200 -4.69 -0.40 9.16
N ILE A 201 -3.71 -0.81 9.98
CA ILE A 201 -3.25 -0.01 11.13
C ILE A 201 -2.18 1.01 10.73
N LYS A 202 -1.26 0.65 9.83
CA LYS A 202 -0.08 1.48 9.50
C LYS A 202 -0.23 2.32 8.23
N ASN A 203 -1.23 2.02 7.40
CA ASN A 203 -1.37 2.57 6.06
C ASN A 203 -2.63 3.43 5.89
N MET A 204 -3.28 3.83 6.98
CA MET A 204 -4.52 4.61 6.96
C MET A 204 -4.39 5.89 7.83
N PRO A 205 -4.82 7.07 7.33
CA PRO A 205 -4.73 8.34 8.07
C PRO A 205 -5.67 8.37 9.28
N ASP A 206 -5.28 9.08 10.34
CA ASP A 206 -6.06 9.12 11.60
C ASP A 206 -7.48 9.65 11.43
N SER A 207 -7.69 10.59 10.49
CA SER A 207 -9.02 11.11 10.11
C SER A 207 -9.96 10.06 9.49
N SER A 208 -9.47 8.86 9.23
CA SER A 208 -10.23 7.75 8.67
C SER A 208 -10.47 6.58 9.64
N LYS A 209 -9.93 6.67 10.86
CA LYS A 209 -10.05 5.65 11.91
C LYS A 209 -11.34 5.76 12.74
N THR A 210 -12.29 6.60 12.34
CA THR A 210 -13.61 6.71 13.00
C THR A 210 -14.48 5.49 12.69
N ASP A 211 -15.16 4.98 13.72
CA ASP A 211 -16.02 3.78 13.64
C ASP A 211 -17.22 3.95 12.70
N ASP A 212 -17.58 5.18 12.34
CA ASP A 212 -18.69 5.48 11.44
C ASP A 212 -18.37 5.30 9.96
N ASN A 213 -17.10 5.08 9.59
CA ASN A 213 -16.73 4.84 8.21
C ASN A 213 -17.09 3.39 7.80
N PRO A 214 -18.01 3.18 6.82
CA PRO A 214 -18.39 1.84 6.38
C PRO A 214 -17.20 1.01 5.89
N MET A 215 -16.18 1.66 5.30
CA MET A 215 -14.95 0.99 4.88
C MET A 215 -14.13 0.44 6.06
N MET A 216 -14.06 1.17 7.18
CA MET A 216 -13.37 0.69 8.38
C MET A 216 -14.13 -0.46 9.04
N ARG A 217 -15.46 -0.40 9.06
CA ARG A 217 -16.29 -1.52 9.57
C ARG A 217 -16.04 -2.78 8.76
N THR A 218 -16.05 -2.69 7.43
CA THR A 218 -15.72 -3.82 6.55
C THR A 218 -14.30 -4.34 6.81
N GLN A 219 -13.32 -3.45 6.97
CA GLN A 219 -11.94 -3.83 7.27
C GLN A 219 -11.82 -4.54 8.63
N LYS A 220 -12.49 -4.04 9.68
CA LYS A 220 -12.51 -4.64 11.03
C LYS A 220 -13.17 -6.02 11.02
N ILE A 221 -14.31 -6.15 10.35
CA ILE A 221 -14.98 -7.44 10.18
C ILE A 221 -14.03 -8.42 9.50
N MET A 222 -13.39 -8.01 8.41
CA MET A 222 -12.45 -8.86 7.67
C MET A 222 -11.22 -9.24 8.51
N THR A 223 -10.67 -8.32 9.32
CA THR A 223 -9.51 -8.62 10.17
C THR A 223 -9.87 -9.50 11.36
N THR A 224 -11.07 -9.39 11.92
CA THR A 224 -11.46 -10.12 13.14
C THR A 224 -12.11 -11.47 12.83
N VAL A 225 -12.99 -11.52 11.83
CA VAL A 225 -13.77 -12.74 11.53
C VAL A 225 -12.98 -13.71 10.65
N MET A 226 -12.21 -13.19 9.68
CA MET A 226 -11.55 -14.06 8.70
C MET A 226 -10.53 -15.04 9.31
N PRO A 227 -9.70 -14.67 10.31
CA PRO A 227 -8.82 -15.64 10.96
C PRO A 227 -9.57 -16.80 11.63
N ILE A 228 -10.76 -16.54 12.18
CA ILE A 228 -11.62 -17.57 12.77
C ILE A 228 -12.14 -18.51 11.68
N VAL A 229 -12.60 -17.94 10.55
CA VAL A 229 -13.03 -18.73 9.39
C VAL A 229 -11.87 -19.59 8.86
N PHE A 230 -10.66 -19.06 8.76
CA PHE A 230 -9.49 -19.84 8.35
C PHE A 230 -9.10 -20.92 9.36
N ALA A 231 -9.23 -20.66 10.66
CA ALA A 231 -8.99 -21.67 11.69
C ALA A 231 -9.97 -22.85 11.58
N ILE A 232 -11.27 -22.57 11.35
CA ILE A 232 -12.31 -23.59 11.22
C ILE A 232 -12.21 -24.32 9.88
N THR A 233 -12.00 -23.61 8.78
CA THR A 233 -11.90 -24.23 7.44
C THR A 233 -10.59 -24.97 7.24
N GLY A 234 -9.52 -24.52 7.90
CA GLY A 234 -8.17 -25.06 7.82
C GLY A 234 -8.08 -26.55 8.14
N ILE A 235 -8.92 -27.05 9.04
CA ILE A 235 -8.94 -28.47 9.44
C ILE A 235 -9.26 -29.42 8.28
N ASN A 236 -9.93 -28.93 7.23
CA ASN A 236 -10.32 -29.72 6.07
C ASN A 236 -9.22 -29.74 4.98
N PHE A 237 -8.21 -28.89 5.09
CA PHE A 237 -7.17 -28.81 4.06
C PHE A 237 -6.03 -29.78 4.34
N GLN A 238 -5.46 -30.30 3.25
CA GLN A 238 -4.28 -31.16 3.30
C GLN A 238 -3.04 -30.36 3.70
N ILE A 239 -2.08 -31.00 4.35
CA ILE A 239 -0.82 -30.37 4.82
C ILE A 239 -0.09 -29.66 3.68
N GLY A 240 -0.03 -30.24 2.48
CA GLY A 240 0.57 -29.59 1.30
C GLY A 240 -0.09 -28.25 0.94
N VAL A 241 -1.42 -28.16 1.07
CA VAL A 241 -2.18 -26.92 0.83
C VAL A 241 -1.91 -25.89 1.93
N LEU A 242 -1.82 -26.33 3.18
CA LEU A 242 -1.50 -25.46 4.32
C LEU A 242 -0.09 -24.87 4.21
N ILE A 243 0.90 -25.65 3.77
CA ILE A 243 2.25 -25.16 3.48
C ILE A 243 2.22 -24.08 2.41
N TYR A 244 1.55 -24.36 1.28
CA TYR A 244 1.38 -23.37 0.22
C TYR A 244 0.78 -22.08 0.75
N TRP A 245 -0.29 -22.16 1.56
CA TRP A 245 -0.94 -20.98 2.12
C TRP A 245 -0.04 -20.20 3.08
N LEU A 246 0.68 -20.88 3.97
CA LEU A 246 1.62 -20.24 4.87
C LEU A 246 2.71 -19.47 4.11
N VAL A 247 3.34 -20.11 3.13
CA VAL A 247 4.38 -19.49 2.29
C VAL A 247 3.82 -18.31 1.50
N SER A 248 2.62 -18.47 0.95
CA SER A 248 1.90 -17.42 0.20
C SER A 248 1.59 -16.21 1.08
N ASN A 249 1.22 -16.42 2.35
CA ASN A 249 1.00 -15.36 3.32
C ASN A 249 2.31 -14.67 3.72
N LEU A 250 3.36 -15.44 4.02
CA LEU A 250 4.69 -14.90 4.34
C LEU A 250 5.25 -14.07 3.18
N TRP A 251 5.07 -14.53 1.94
CA TRP A 251 5.40 -13.77 0.75
C TRP A 251 4.63 -12.45 0.71
N THR A 252 3.31 -12.50 0.91
CA THR A 252 2.46 -11.30 0.88
C THR A 252 2.85 -10.31 1.97
N MET A 253 3.16 -10.81 3.17
CA MET A 253 3.66 -10.01 4.29
C MET A 253 4.99 -9.34 3.92
N GLY A 254 5.96 -10.07 3.36
CA GLY A 254 7.22 -9.52 2.89
C GLY A 254 7.05 -8.49 1.78
N GLN A 255 6.20 -8.78 0.80
CA GLN A 255 5.83 -7.88 -0.29
C GLN A 255 5.18 -6.60 0.26
N GLN A 256 4.29 -6.70 1.24
CA GLN A 256 3.57 -5.57 1.83
C GLN A 256 4.52 -4.74 2.68
N PHE A 257 5.40 -5.39 3.44
CA PHE A 257 6.47 -4.73 4.16
C PHE A 257 7.34 -3.91 3.20
N TYR A 258 7.85 -4.51 2.11
CA TYR A 258 8.65 -3.80 1.12
C TYR A 258 7.87 -2.64 0.45
N THR A 259 6.61 -2.90 0.08
CA THR A 259 5.73 -1.95 -0.61
C THR A 259 5.42 -0.72 0.24
N ILE A 260 5.08 -0.92 1.52
CA ILE A 260 4.78 0.16 2.47
C ILE A 260 6.02 1.01 2.73
N HIS A 261 7.20 0.39 2.81
CA HIS A 261 8.45 1.12 3.04
C HIS A 261 8.90 1.94 1.83
N ARG A 262 8.75 1.42 0.61
CA ARG A 262 9.17 2.12 -0.62
C ARG A 262 8.15 3.14 -1.11
N MET A 263 6.89 2.93 -0.80
CA MET A 263 5.78 3.72 -1.33
C MET A 263 4.67 3.79 -0.25
N PRO A 264 4.87 4.58 0.82
CA PRO A 264 3.91 4.68 1.92
C PRO A 264 2.58 5.30 1.46
N ALA A 265 1.50 4.99 2.17
CA ALA A 265 0.18 5.56 1.86
C ALA A 265 0.12 7.07 2.18
N PRO A 266 -0.46 7.91 1.32
CA PRO A 266 -0.62 9.34 1.56
C PRO A 266 -1.41 9.64 2.84
N GLY A 267 -0.91 10.54 3.68
CA GLY A 267 -1.49 10.92 4.97
C GLY A 267 -1.23 9.92 6.12
N SER A 268 -0.52 8.82 5.88
CA SER A 268 -0.21 7.81 6.92
C SER A 268 1.01 8.19 7.76
N GLU A 269 1.13 7.63 8.97
CA GLU A 269 2.34 7.73 9.79
C GLU A 269 3.59 7.20 9.05
N ALA A 270 3.42 6.16 8.23
CA ALA A 270 4.49 5.61 7.41
C ALA A 270 5.02 6.65 6.40
N GLU A 271 4.15 7.47 5.82
CA GLU A 271 4.56 8.57 4.94
C GLU A 271 5.27 9.67 5.72
N ARG A 272 4.74 10.09 6.87
CA ARG A 272 5.39 11.10 7.72
C ARG A 272 6.82 10.70 8.07
N ASN A 273 7.02 9.45 8.50
CA ASN A 273 8.34 8.91 8.82
C ASN A 273 9.25 8.80 7.60
N TYR A 274 8.71 8.41 6.44
CA TYR A 274 9.45 8.34 5.18
C TYR A 274 9.90 9.73 4.69
N ARG A 275 8.99 10.72 4.71
CA ARG A 275 9.27 12.12 4.36
C ARG A 275 10.27 12.73 5.34
N ALA A 276 10.15 12.47 6.64
CA ALA A 276 11.12 12.91 7.65
C ALA A 276 12.53 12.36 7.37
N LYS A 277 12.66 11.05 7.10
CA LYS A 277 13.95 10.43 6.72
C LYS A 277 14.53 11.04 5.43
N GLN A 278 13.69 11.29 4.42
CA GLN A 278 14.12 11.93 3.18
C GLN A 278 14.54 13.40 3.37
N ASN A 279 13.79 14.16 4.16
CA ASN A 279 14.10 15.55 4.48
C ASN A 279 15.41 15.63 5.28
N ALA A 280 15.66 14.71 6.21
CA ALA A 280 16.95 14.61 6.90
C ALA A 280 18.11 14.33 5.94
N LYS A 281 17.95 13.40 4.98
CA LYS A 281 18.95 13.13 3.94
C LYS A 281 19.17 14.33 3.00
N ARG A 282 18.11 15.06 2.63
CA ARG A 282 18.19 16.28 1.81
C ARG A 282 18.86 17.43 2.57
N ALA A 283 18.52 17.61 3.85
CA ALA A 283 19.13 18.60 4.72
C ALA A 283 20.64 18.36 4.88
N ALA A 284 21.07 17.11 5.03
CA ALA A 284 22.49 16.74 5.04
C ALA A 284 23.21 17.11 3.73
N LYS A 285 22.50 17.09 2.60
CA LYS A 285 22.99 17.51 1.27
C LYS A 285 22.75 19.00 0.97
N GLY A 286 22.19 19.78 1.89
CA GLY A 286 21.86 21.19 1.69
C GLY A 286 20.73 21.47 0.70
N LEU A 287 19.92 20.46 0.37
CA LEU A 287 18.78 20.57 -0.55
C LEU A 287 17.51 21.03 0.21
N PRO A 288 16.55 21.70 -0.47
CA PRO A 288 15.24 22.06 0.11
C PRO A 288 14.48 20.83 0.61
N SER A 289 13.54 21.03 1.54
CA SER A 289 12.65 19.94 1.97
C SER A 289 11.69 19.55 0.84
N LEU A 290 11.14 18.33 0.91
CA LEU A 290 10.13 17.86 -0.05
C LEU A 290 8.91 18.80 -0.13
N GLU A 291 8.49 19.35 1.00
CA GLU A 291 7.36 20.29 1.08
C GLU A 291 7.67 21.64 0.42
N GLU A 292 8.90 22.14 0.61
CA GLU A 292 9.35 23.36 -0.05
C GLU A 292 9.46 23.17 -1.58
N GLU A 293 9.89 21.99 -2.03
CA GLU A 293 9.98 21.65 -3.46
C GLU A 293 8.59 21.46 -4.08
N GLU A 294 7.67 20.77 -3.41
CA GLU A 294 6.26 20.63 -3.84
C GLU A 294 5.55 21.98 -3.85
N ALA A 295 5.77 22.83 -2.85
CA ALA A 295 5.24 24.20 -2.84
C ALA A 295 5.78 25.03 -4.00
N ALA A 296 7.09 24.93 -4.29
CA ALA A 296 7.70 25.61 -5.44
C ALA A 296 7.14 25.10 -6.78
N LYS A 297 6.90 23.79 -6.92
CA LYS A 297 6.26 23.21 -8.11
C LYS A 297 4.81 23.66 -8.26
N ARG A 298 4.01 23.65 -7.20
CA ARG A 298 2.63 24.15 -7.24
C ARG A 298 2.54 25.62 -7.64
N VAL A 299 3.47 26.45 -7.15
CA VAL A 299 3.56 27.86 -7.55
C VAL A 299 3.94 27.97 -9.02
N ALA A 300 4.95 27.22 -9.49
CA ALA A 300 5.36 27.22 -10.89
C ALA A 300 4.26 26.70 -11.84
N GLU A 301 3.51 25.67 -11.45
CA GLU A 301 2.37 25.15 -12.22
C GLU A 301 1.19 26.14 -12.24
N ALA A 302 0.92 26.84 -11.13
CA ALA A 302 -0.11 27.89 -11.08
C ALA A 302 0.27 29.10 -11.94
N GLU A 303 1.54 29.49 -11.95
CA GLU A 303 2.10 30.52 -12.82
C GLU A 303 2.04 30.09 -14.31
N ALA A 304 2.41 28.84 -14.62
CA ALA A 304 2.36 28.29 -15.98
C ALA A 304 0.93 28.09 -16.52
N ALA A 305 -0.04 27.81 -15.64
CA ALA A 305 -1.45 27.70 -16.00
C ALA A 305 -2.15 29.07 -16.18
N GLY A 306 -1.41 30.18 -16.12
CA GLY A 306 -1.96 31.53 -16.32
C GLY A 306 -2.92 31.98 -15.23
N ARG A 307 -2.97 31.29 -14.08
CA ARG A 307 -3.80 31.66 -12.93
C ARG A 307 -3.07 32.69 -12.07
N THR A 308 -2.66 33.81 -12.66
CA THR A 308 -2.18 34.97 -11.92
C THR A 308 -3.37 35.85 -11.56
N GLY A 309 -4.11 35.45 -10.53
CA GLY A 309 -5.21 36.22 -9.98
C GLY A 309 -5.54 35.75 -8.57
N GLY A 310 -4.84 36.27 -7.56
CA GLY A 310 -5.23 36.09 -6.16
C GLY A 310 -4.09 36.08 -5.15
N GLN A 311 -4.01 37.18 -4.40
CA GLN A 311 -3.31 37.39 -3.12
C GLN A 311 -1.78 37.15 -3.06
N ARG A 312 -1.05 38.27 -3.14
CA ARG A 312 0.31 38.37 -2.58
C ARG A 312 0.24 38.17 -1.06
N VAL A 313 0.57 36.97 -0.57
CA VAL A 313 0.72 36.73 0.87
C VAL A 313 1.89 37.57 1.38
N GLN A 314 1.56 38.62 2.13
CA GLN A 314 2.53 39.50 2.76
C GLN A 314 3.19 38.75 3.93
N PRO A 315 4.54 38.65 3.99
CA PRO A 315 5.19 37.97 5.10
C PRO A 315 5.04 38.79 6.38
N VAL A 316 4.27 38.27 7.33
CA VAL A 316 4.12 38.87 8.66
C VAL A 316 5.46 38.81 9.38
N ARG A 317 6.00 39.97 9.78
CA ARG A 317 7.24 40.06 10.54
C ARG A 317 7.09 39.40 11.92
N LYS A 318 8.11 38.63 12.30
CA LYS A 318 8.22 37.76 13.48
C LYS A 318 8.13 38.44 14.87
N ASN A 319 7.87 39.75 14.95
CA ASN A 319 7.95 40.49 16.22
C ASN A 319 6.64 40.58 17.01
N ARG A 320 5.53 39.99 16.53
CA ARG A 320 4.23 40.01 17.25
C ARG A 320 3.86 38.66 17.91
N GLN A 321 4.86 37.85 18.26
CA GLN A 321 4.67 36.57 18.97
C GLN A 321 5.17 36.61 20.43
N LYS A 322 5.55 37.78 20.95
CA LYS A 322 5.92 37.97 22.36
C LYS A 322 5.13 39.13 22.98
N ARG A 323 3.86 38.90 23.29
CA ARG A 323 3.14 39.44 24.46
C ARG A 323 1.68 39.06 24.34
N SER A 324 1.34 37.92 24.94
CA SER A 324 -0.02 37.66 25.42
C SER A 324 0.06 36.56 26.48
N LEU A 325 0.02 37.01 27.74
CA LEU A 325 -0.52 36.40 28.98
C LEU A 325 0.11 37.19 30.15
N PRO A 326 -0.65 37.60 31.18
CA PRO A 326 -1.59 36.78 31.97
C PRO A 326 -3.05 37.30 31.94
N ALA A 327 -4.08 36.45 31.99
CA ALA A 327 -4.78 35.85 33.14
C ALA A 327 -5.74 36.80 33.91
N THR A 328 -7.05 36.47 33.83
CA THR A 328 -8.19 36.66 34.79
C THR A 328 -8.46 38.10 35.30
N VAL A 329 -9.67 38.66 35.33
CA VAL A 329 -10.93 38.39 36.07
C VAL A 329 -11.91 39.49 35.54
N GLU A 330 -13.08 39.15 34.96
CA GLU A 330 -14.44 39.53 35.44
C GLU A 330 -14.84 41.02 35.30
N GLU A 331 -16.15 41.25 35.13
CA GLU A 331 -16.90 42.54 35.06
C GLU A 331 -16.77 43.36 33.76
N ALA A 332 -17.80 43.49 32.91
CA ALA A 332 -19.14 44.08 33.07
C ALA A 332 -19.20 45.59 32.74
N TYR A 333 -20.30 45.95 32.07
CA TYR A 333 -20.86 47.29 31.84
C TYR A 333 -20.25 48.21 30.77
N ALA A 334 -21.02 48.33 29.69
CA ALA A 334 -21.60 49.55 29.12
C ALA A 334 -20.93 50.92 29.39
N ALA A 335 -20.62 51.63 28.31
CA ALA A 335 -20.93 53.06 28.04
C ALA A 335 -20.33 53.40 26.65
N GLN A 336 -21.16 53.71 25.64
CA GLN A 336 -21.62 55.06 25.26
C GLN A 336 -20.51 56.01 24.77
N GLY A 337 -20.80 56.67 23.64
CA GLY A 337 -20.07 57.80 23.06
C GLY A 337 -19.76 57.56 21.58
N SER A 338 -20.71 57.79 20.65
CA SER A 338 -20.87 59.07 19.92
C SER A 338 -19.53 59.60 19.38
N ASP A 339 -19.33 59.58 18.06
CA ASP A 339 -19.68 60.75 17.26
C ASP A 339 -19.59 60.49 15.74
N GLU A 340 -20.35 61.31 15.03
CA GLU A 340 -20.39 61.69 13.62
C GLU A 340 -19.00 61.69 12.92
N GLY A 341 -18.84 61.54 11.62
CA GLY A 341 -19.73 61.67 10.48
C GLY A 341 -18.87 61.79 9.20
N ALA A 342 -19.52 62.19 8.11
CA ALA A 342 -18.96 62.58 6.82
C ALA A 342 -18.59 61.45 5.83
N SER A 343 -19.57 61.23 4.95
CA SER A 343 -19.43 60.91 3.53
C SER A 343 -18.27 61.63 2.84
N ASP A 344 -17.67 60.97 1.85
CA ASP A 344 -17.72 61.53 0.50
C ASP A 344 -17.57 60.44 -0.57
N ASP A 345 -18.36 60.67 -1.61
CA ASP A 345 -18.59 59.90 -2.80
C ASP A 345 -17.47 60.12 -3.84
N ASP A 346 -17.57 59.32 -4.89
CA ASP A 346 -17.14 59.60 -6.24
C ASP A 346 -15.78 59.06 -6.71
N SER A 347 -15.69 59.02 -8.03
CA SER A 347 -15.45 57.82 -8.81
C SER A 347 -14.26 58.00 -9.77
N ARG A 348 -13.97 56.91 -10.49
CA ARG A 348 -13.18 56.84 -11.74
C ARG A 348 -11.68 57.12 -11.66
N ALA A 349 -10.88 56.13 -12.09
CA ALA A 349 -10.40 56.07 -13.48
C ALA A 349 -9.31 55.00 -13.63
N SER A 350 -9.55 54.08 -14.56
CA SER A 350 -8.57 53.17 -15.13
C SER A 350 -7.55 53.93 -15.98
N THR A 351 -6.26 53.80 -15.68
CA THR A 351 -5.19 54.06 -16.65
C THR A 351 -4.15 52.95 -16.61
N THR A 352 -4.09 52.24 -17.72
CA THR A 352 -3.04 51.32 -18.15
C THR A 352 -1.73 52.08 -18.37
N SER A 353 -0.62 51.58 -17.80
CA SER A 353 0.71 51.93 -18.29
C SER A 353 1.59 50.68 -18.37
N GLY A 354 1.99 50.36 -19.60
CA GLY A 354 3.04 49.40 -19.89
C GLY A 354 4.41 50.00 -19.61
N SER A 355 5.33 49.19 -19.10
CA SER A 355 6.74 49.57 -18.95
C SER A 355 7.62 48.50 -19.60
N ALA A 356 8.40 48.98 -20.57
CA ALA A 356 9.33 48.23 -21.40
C ALA A 356 10.44 47.54 -20.59
N ARG A 357 10.77 46.29 -20.95
CA ARG A 357 11.90 45.55 -20.40
C ARG A 357 13.13 45.74 -21.28
N HIS A 358 14.17 46.35 -20.72
CA HIS A 358 15.51 46.36 -21.29
C HIS A 358 16.37 45.31 -20.54
N GLY A 359 16.98 44.38 -21.29
CA GLY A 359 17.86 43.34 -20.78
C GLY A 359 17.47 41.94 -21.28
N GLY A 360 18.05 41.53 -22.41
CA GLY A 360 17.73 40.31 -23.16
C GLY A 360 18.12 38.99 -22.50
N LEU A 361 17.59 38.71 -21.30
CA LEU A 361 17.61 37.39 -20.68
C LEU A 361 16.18 36.83 -20.67
N THR A 362 16.03 35.56 -21.02
CA THR A 362 14.74 34.89 -20.96
C THR A 362 14.24 34.80 -19.52
N GLU A 363 12.92 34.83 -19.27
CA GLU A 363 12.37 34.78 -17.91
C GLU A 363 12.81 33.53 -17.13
N GLN A 364 13.02 32.41 -17.84
CA GLN A 364 13.53 31.17 -17.27
C GLN A 364 14.99 31.29 -16.79
N GLU A 365 15.85 32.01 -17.53
CA GLU A 365 17.23 32.26 -17.12
C GLU A 365 17.34 33.19 -15.91
N ILE A 366 16.45 34.18 -15.83
CA ILE A 366 16.39 35.09 -14.68
C ILE A 366 15.96 34.32 -13.42
N ALA A 367 14.96 33.44 -13.54
CA ALA A 367 14.50 32.58 -12.44
C ALA A 367 15.61 31.62 -11.97
N ARG A 368 16.31 30.98 -12.91
CA ARG A 368 17.42 30.05 -12.62
C ARG A 368 18.59 30.77 -11.95
N ARG A 369 19.00 31.95 -12.43
CA ARG A 369 20.07 32.75 -11.80
C ARG A 369 19.68 33.23 -10.39
N ARG A 370 18.42 33.58 -10.14
CA ARG A 370 17.95 33.92 -8.79
C ARG A 370 17.99 32.71 -7.86
N TYR A 371 17.61 31.54 -8.35
CA TYR A 371 17.68 30.29 -7.59
C TYR A 371 19.13 29.95 -7.23
N GLU A 372 20.04 29.98 -8.20
CA GLU A 372 21.47 29.70 -7.99
C GLU A 372 22.12 30.71 -7.03
N ARG A 373 21.78 31.99 -7.13
CA ARG A 373 22.27 33.03 -6.20
C ARG A 373 21.79 32.77 -4.76
N LYS A 374 20.53 32.37 -4.57
CA LYS A 374 19.99 32.00 -3.25
C LYS A 374 20.63 30.72 -2.71
N ALA A 375 20.88 29.73 -3.57
CA ALA A 375 21.55 28.49 -3.19
C ALA A 375 22.99 28.75 -2.73
N ARG A 376 23.76 29.57 -3.47
CA ARG A 376 25.12 29.98 -3.07
C ARG A 376 25.13 30.76 -1.75
N ALA A 377 24.19 31.67 -1.54
CA ALA A 377 24.08 32.42 -0.29
C ALA A 377 23.80 31.50 0.91
N ARG A 378 22.95 30.48 0.74
CA ARG A 378 22.67 29.47 1.78
C ARG A 378 23.90 28.59 2.08
N GLN A 379 24.64 28.18 1.06
CA GLN A 379 25.88 27.42 1.23
C GLN A 379 26.96 28.23 1.98
N GLN A 380 27.14 29.51 1.63
CA GLN A 380 28.08 30.40 2.32
C GLN A 380 27.66 30.64 3.78
N ALA A 381 26.36 30.81 4.06
CA ALA A 381 25.86 30.94 5.43
C ALA A 381 26.08 29.66 6.26
N ALA A 382 25.88 28.48 5.66
CA ALA A 382 26.15 27.20 6.31
C ALA A 382 27.65 26.98 6.59
N ALA A 383 28.52 27.37 5.65
CA ALA A 383 29.96 27.32 5.82
C ALA A 383 30.43 28.26 6.94
N LYS A 384 29.91 29.49 7.00
CA LYS A 384 30.20 30.45 8.09
C LYS A 384 29.77 29.92 9.45
N ARG A 385 28.58 29.30 9.55
CA ARG A 385 28.10 28.67 10.79
C ARG A 385 29.01 27.51 11.24
N LYS A 386 29.47 26.67 10.31
CA LYS A 386 30.42 25.59 10.62
C LYS A 386 31.79 26.12 11.07
N ALA A 387 32.28 27.19 10.45
CA ALA A 387 33.53 27.83 10.84
C ALA A 387 33.44 28.46 12.24
N GLN A 388 32.34 29.16 12.55
CA GLN A 388 32.08 29.73 13.87
C GLN A 388 31.99 28.66 14.96
N ALA A 389 31.30 27.55 14.69
CA ALA A 389 31.23 26.42 15.62
C ALA A 389 32.60 25.74 15.86
N LYS A 390 33.47 25.72 14.84
CA LYS A 390 34.83 25.19 14.96
C LYS A 390 35.74 26.10 15.80
N ASN A 391 35.62 27.41 15.65
CA ASN A 391 36.38 28.38 16.46
C ASN A 391 35.91 28.39 17.93
N GLN A 392 34.60 28.28 18.19
CA GLN A 392 34.09 28.16 19.57
C GLN A 392 34.56 26.88 20.28
N ARG A 393 34.84 25.81 19.54
CA ARG A 393 35.43 24.56 20.08
C ARG A 393 36.95 24.61 20.27
N LYS A 394 37.63 25.62 19.73
CA LYS A 394 39.09 25.78 19.85
C LYS A 394 39.49 26.76 20.96
N ASN A 395 38.55 27.59 21.40
CA ASN A 395 38.70 28.54 22.53
C ASN A 395 38.04 28.05 23.84
N ARG A 396 37.57 26.81 23.86
CA ARG A 396 37.24 26.02 25.05
C ARG A 396 38.24 24.89 25.12
#